data_AF-A0A3D3R949-F1
#
_entry.id   AF-A0A3D3R949-F1
#
_cell.length_a   1.000
_cell.length_b   1.000
_cell.length_c   1.000
_cell.angle_alpha   90.00
_cell.angle_beta   90.00
_cell.angle_gamma   90.00
#
_symmetry.space_group_name_H-M   'P 1'
#
loop_
_entity.id
_entity.type
_entity.pdbx_description
1 polymer ?
#
loop_
_entity_poly.entity_id
_entity_poly.type
_entity_poly.pdbx_seq_one_letter_code
_entity_poly.pdbx_strand_id
1 'polypeptide(L)'
;MIMRNLRYAVFISCLGLVASAEGQKPSSEGVQFFESKIRPVLVKHCYKCHSTESGKVRGGLKVDSRDAVLRGGDSGPAVVAKSLEKSVLYQALLYHEDGWQMPPKGKLPQTTINDFRRWILMGAPDSRITEINPDVASVIDIEAGRRYWGYQPLTQTLPPTTETTNWSRTPIDHFIESSWRKKDLIQSTMPRPKYWYADFTLF
;
A
#
# COMPACT_ATOMS: atom_id res chain seq x y z
N MET A 1 -80.07 0.24 -9.39
CA MET A 1 -79.09 1.27 -8.96
C MET A 1 -77.82 0.55 -8.56
N ILE A 2 -76.67 0.95 -9.12
CA ILE A 2 -75.25 0.67 -8.78
C ILE A 2 -74.47 0.40 -10.08
N MET A 3 -74.01 1.50 -10.68
CA MET A 3 -72.96 1.53 -11.69
C MET A 3 -71.62 1.35 -10.97
N ARG A 4 -70.76 0.42 -11.41
CA ARG A 4 -69.39 0.27 -10.91
C ARG A 4 -68.41 0.91 -11.89
N ASN A 5 -67.68 1.89 -11.37
CA ASN A 5 -66.77 2.76 -12.09
C ASN A 5 -65.42 2.09 -12.43
N LEU A 6 -64.97 2.46 -13.63
CA LEU A 6 -63.66 2.43 -14.27
C LEU A 6 -62.42 2.54 -13.35
N ARG A 7 -61.40 1.73 -13.61
CA ARG A 7 -59.97 2.10 -13.41
C ARG A 7 -59.11 1.43 -14.49
N TYR A 8 -58.77 2.17 -15.55
CA TYR A 8 -57.75 1.76 -16.51
C TYR A 8 -56.37 2.07 -15.92
N ALA A 9 -55.53 1.05 -15.76
CA ALA A 9 -54.14 1.20 -15.37
C ALA A 9 -53.29 1.44 -16.62
N VAL A 10 -52.71 2.64 -16.73
CA VAL A 10 -51.72 2.98 -17.76
C VAL A 10 -50.37 2.41 -17.32
N PHE A 11 -49.89 1.35 -17.99
CA PHE A 11 -48.53 0.86 -17.82
C PHE A 11 -47.59 1.71 -18.69
N ILE A 12 -46.89 2.67 -18.08
CA ILE A 12 -45.80 3.41 -18.72
C ILE A 12 -44.56 2.51 -18.71
N SER A 13 -44.28 1.88 -19.85
CA SER A 13 -43.05 1.14 -20.09
C SER A 13 -41.91 2.14 -20.32
N CYS A 14 -41.12 2.41 -19.27
CA CYS A 14 -39.83 3.08 -19.39
C CYS A 14 -38.84 2.15 -20.11
N LEU A 15 -38.70 2.30 -21.43
CA LEU A 15 -37.57 1.77 -22.19
C LEU A 15 -36.31 2.54 -21.72
N GLY A 16 -35.57 1.95 -20.78
CA GLY A 16 -34.28 2.47 -20.35
C GLY A 16 -33.26 2.36 -21.48
N LEU A 17 -32.81 3.51 -21.98
CA LEU A 17 -31.70 3.59 -22.93
C LEU A 17 -30.42 3.20 -22.15
N VAL A 18 -29.99 1.95 -22.28
CA VAL A 18 -28.71 1.49 -21.73
C VAL A 18 -27.61 2.02 -22.65
N ALA A 19 -27.04 3.16 -22.31
CA ALA A 19 -25.86 3.68 -22.98
C ALA A 19 -24.65 2.79 -22.60
N SER A 20 -24.21 1.98 -23.55
CA SER A 20 -22.97 1.21 -23.44
C SER A 20 -21.79 2.17 -23.33
N ALA A 21 -21.05 2.12 -22.22
CA ALA A 21 -19.81 2.86 -22.05
C ALA A 21 -18.69 2.17 -22.86
N GLU A 22 -18.72 2.32 -24.18
CA GLU A 22 -17.63 1.91 -25.05
C GLU A 22 -16.35 2.64 -24.62
N GLY A 23 -15.29 1.89 -24.30
CA GLY A 23 -13.99 2.43 -23.96
C GLY A 23 -13.43 3.27 -25.10
N GLN A 24 -13.55 4.60 -24.99
CA GLN A 24 -13.00 5.53 -25.97
C GLN A 24 -11.50 5.29 -26.15
N LYS A 25 -11.10 4.94 -27.38
CA LYS A 25 -9.69 4.94 -27.77
C LYS A 25 -9.12 6.33 -27.49
N PRO A 26 -7.93 6.42 -26.87
CA PRO A 26 -7.34 7.73 -26.55
C PRO A 26 -7.13 8.55 -27.82
N SER A 27 -7.42 9.85 -27.77
CA SER A 27 -7.24 10.73 -28.92
C SER A 27 -5.78 10.77 -29.36
N SER A 28 -5.53 10.81 -30.66
CA SER A 28 -4.18 10.84 -31.25
C SER A 28 -3.34 12.01 -30.70
N GLU A 29 -3.96 13.18 -30.56
CA GLU A 29 -3.36 14.38 -29.96
C GLU A 29 -3.00 14.16 -28.49
N GLY A 30 -3.87 13.48 -27.74
CA GLY A 30 -3.64 13.16 -26.34
C GLY A 30 -2.46 12.21 -26.13
N VAL A 31 -2.36 11.18 -26.98
CA VAL A 31 -1.23 10.26 -26.98
C VAL A 31 0.07 11.00 -27.33
N GLN A 32 0.06 11.88 -28.34
CA GLN A 32 1.22 12.69 -28.69
C GLN A 32 1.66 13.61 -27.55
N PHE A 33 0.69 14.21 -26.83
CA PHE A 33 0.99 15.01 -25.64
C PHE A 33 1.65 14.16 -24.55
N PHE A 34 1.14 12.95 -24.30
CA PHE A 34 1.74 12.03 -23.34
C PHE A 34 3.18 11.66 -23.71
N GLU A 35 3.43 11.25 -24.94
CA GLU A 35 4.77 10.84 -25.39
C GLU A 35 5.78 12.00 -25.36
N SER A 36 5.34 13.22 -25.66
CA SER A 36 6.23 14.39 -25.75
C SER A 36 6.44 15.11 -24.41
N LYS A 37 5.45 15.13 -23.52
CA LYS A 37 5.49 15.92 -22.27
C LYS A 37 5.56 15.08 -21.00
N ILE A 38 4.89 13.93 -20.97
CA ILE A 38 4.70 13.15 -19.74
C ILE A 38 5.69 12.00 -19.64
N ARG A 39 5.78 11.15 -20.66
CA ARG A 39 6.63 9.96 -20.64
C ARG A 39 8.11 10.28 -20.37
N PRO A 40 8.74 11.31 -20.96
CA PRO A 40 10.14 11.62 -20.68
C PRO A 40 10.39 11.95 -19.21
N VAL A 41 9.41 12.58 -18.55
CA VAL A 41 9.47 12.93 -17.13
C VAL A 41 9.32 11.67 -16.26
N LEU A 42 8.37 10.79 -16.60
CA LEU A 42 8.20 9.52 -15.90
C LEU A 42 9.48 8.66 -15.98
N VAL A 43 10.09 8.56 -17.16
CA VAL A 43 11.35 7.83 -17.37
C VAL A 43 12.47 8.43 -16.52
N LYS A 44 12.65 9.76 -16.59
CA LYS A 44 13.77 10.44 -15.94
C LYS A 44 13.65 10.48 -14.41
N HIS A 45 12.44 10.66 -13.89
CA HIS A 45 12.23 10.99 -12.47
C HIS A 45 11.50 9.92 -11.67
N CYS A 46 10.75 9.02 -12.30
CA CYS A 46 9.87 8.08 -11.60
C CYS A 46 10.32 6.61 -11.76
N TYR A 47 10.78 6.20 -12.94
CA TYR A 47 11.03 4.79 -13.26
C TYR A 47 12.05 4.13 -12.34
N LYS A 48 13.05 4.88 -11.85
CA LYS A 48 14.05 4.35 -10.92
C LYS A 48 13.45 3.70 -9.67
N CYS A 49 12.26 4.12 -9.23
CA CYS A 49 11.58 3.60 -8.05
C CYS A 49 10.20 2.99 -8.33
N HIS A 50 9.60 3.31 -9.49
CA HIS A 50 8.21 2.99 -9.84
C HIS A 50 8.11 2.33 -11.22
N SER A 51 9.01 1.42 -11.56
CA SER A 51 8.94 0.61 -12.78
C SER A 51 9.13 -0.87 -12.48
N THR A 52 8.71 -1.72 -13.39
CA THR A 52 8.92 -3.17 -13.32
C THR A 52 10.40 -3.52 -13.23
N GLU A 53 11.25 -2.80 -13.96
CA GLU A 53 12.70 -3.00 -13.96
C GLU A 53 13.39 -2.53 -12.67
N SER A 54 12.75 -1.68 -11.87
CA SER A 54 13.35 -1.18 -10.61
C SER A 54 13.53 -2.24 -9.53
N GLY A 55 12.91 -3.42 -9.68
CA GLY A 55 12.97 -4.54 -8.74
C GLY A 55 12.18 -4.27 -7.45
N LYS A 56 12.64 -3.34 -6.61
CA LYS A 56 11.95 -2.91 -5.38
C LYS A 56 11.04 -1.71 -5.67
N VAL A 57 9.84 -2.02 -6.17
CA VAL A 57 8.80 -1.02 -6.47
C VAL A 57 8.28 -0.40 -5.17
N ARG A 58 8.42 0.93 -5.03
CA ARG A 58 7.96 1.64 -3.82
C ARG A 58 6.44 1.82 -3.82
N GLY A 59 5.81 1.53 -2.68
CA GLY A 59 4.36 1.71 -2.46
C GLY A 59 3.47 0.92 -3.42
N GLY A 60 3.97 -0.22 -3.92
CA GLY A 60 3.26 -1.05 -4.90
C GLY A 60 3.01 -0.38 -6.26
N LEU A 61 3.51 0.85 -6.46
CA LEU A 61 3.13 1.70 -7.59
C LEU A 61 4.10 1.54 -8.76
N LYS A 62 3.59 1.14 -9.92
CA LYS A 62 4.29 1.15 -11.20
C LYS A 62 3.68 2.20 -12.14
N VAL A 63 4.54 2.94 -12.86
CA VAL A 63 4.14 4.00 -13.81
C VAL A 63 4.64 3.79 -15.24
N ASP A 64 5.20 2.61 -15.51
CA ASP A 64 5.82 2.22 -16.78
C ASP A 64 4.83 1.68 -17.81
N SER A 65 3.60 1.35 -17.41
CA SER A 65 2.48 0.99 -18.30
C SER A 65 1.20 1.74 -17.93
N ARG A 66 0.29 1.88 -18.91
CA ARG A 66 -1.00 2.55 -18.72
C ARG A 66 -1.83 1.91 -17.61
N ASP A 67 -1.98 0.59 -17.66
CA ASP A 67 -2.85 -0.12 -16.73
C ASP A 67 -2.29 -0.10 -15.30
N ALA A 68 -0.97 -0.09 -15.15
CA ALA A 68 -0.36 0.09 -13.84
C ALA A 68 -0.64 1.48 -13.25
N VAL A 69 -0.57 2.54 -14.06
CA VAL A 69 -0.92 3.90 -13.63
C VAL A 69 -2.39 3.98 -13.20
N LEU A 70 -3.30 3.35 -13.95
CA LEU A 70 -4.73 3.36 -13.62
C LEU A 70 -5.06 2.52 -12.39
N ARG A 71 -4.43 1.35 -12.23
CA ARG A 71 -4.58 0.50 -11.04
C ARG A 71 -4.05 1.17 -9.79
N GLY A 72 -2.90 1.84 -9.91
CA GLY A 72 -2.21 2.48 -8.80
C GLY A 72 -1.46 1.50 -7.91
N GLY A 73 -1.21 1.93 -6.67
CA GLY A 73 -0.45 1.18 -5.67
C GLY A 73 -1.19 1.11 -4.34
N ASP A 74 -0.46 0.97 -3.24
CA ASP A 74 -1.01 0.74 -1.90
C ASP A 74 -1.90 1.91 -1.40
N SER A 75 -1.70 3.11 -1.96
CA SER A 75 -2.48 4.31 -1.65
C SER A 75 -3.68 4.55 -2.59
N GLY A 76 -3.98 3.59 -3.46
CA GLY A 76 -5.06 3.67 -4.45
C GLY A 76 -4.59 4.08 -5.85
N PRO A 77 -5.54 4.44 -6.75
CA PRO A 77 -5.25 4.77 -8.15
C PRO A 77 -4.24 5.90 -8.29
N ALA A 78 -3.21 5.72 -9.12
CA ALA A 78 -2.22 6.77 -9.34
C ALA A 78 -2.84 7.93 -10.13
N VAL A 79 -3.66 7.60 -11.13
CA VAL A 79 -4.39 8.57 -11.95
C VAL A 79 -5.84 8.15 -12.10
N VAL A 80 -6.73 9.10 -11.83
CA VAL A 80 -8.16 9.01 -12.13
C VAL A 80 -8.48 10.02 -13.23
N ALA A 81 -8.93 9.51 -14.37
CA ALA A 81 -9.24 10.33 -15.54
C ALA A 81 -10.16 11.51 -15.15
N LYS A 82 -9.79 12.72 -15.59
CA LYS A 82 -10.53 13.97 -15.34
C LYS A 82 -10.64 14.39 -13.86
N SER A 83 -9.95 13.74 -12.91
CA SER A 83 -10.00 14.09 -11.49
C SER A 83 -8.60 14.23 -10.88
N LEU A 84 -8.21 15.47 -10.58
CA LEU A 84 -6.92 15.78 -9.95
C LEU A 84 -6.88 15.37 -8.48
N GLU A 85 -7.98 15.61 -7.75
CA GLU A 85 -8.10 15.31 -6.32
C GLU A 85 -7.98 13.80 -6.04
N LYS A 86 -8.57 12.97 -6.91
CA LYS A 86 -8.52 11.52 -6.80
C LYS A 86 -7.25 10.90 -7.41
N SER A 87 -6.37 11.70 -8.02
CA SER A 87 -5.14 11.23 -8.65
C SER A 87 -3.96 11.37 -7.70
N VAL A 88 -3.60 10.28 -7.01
CA VAL A 88 -2.51 10.27 -6.01
C VAL A 88 -1.18 10.73 -6.61
N LEU A 89 -0.89 10.36 -7.87
CA LEU A 89 0.32 10.81 -8.58
C LEU A 89 0.39 12.34 -8.61
N TYR A 90 -0.70 13.01 -8.94
CA TYR A 90 -0.74 14.47 -9.03
C TYR A 90 -0.57 15.12 -7.66
N GLN A 91 -1.24 14.60 -6.64
CA GLN A 91 -1.10 15.10 -5.27
C GLN A 91 0.36 15.01 -4.78
N ALA A 92 1.06 13.91 -5.11
CA ALA A 92 2.45 13.73 -4.72
C ALA A 92 3.42 14.72 -5.41
N LEU A 93 3.10 15.18 -6.62
CA LEU A 93 3.88 16.19 -7.34
C LEU A 93 3.75 17.60 -6.72
N LEU A 94 2.66 17.87 -5.99
CA LEU A 94 2.39 19.19 -5.42
C LEU A 94 3.20 19.50 -4.17
N TYR A 95 3.76 18.49 -3.49
CA TYR A 95 4.50 18.64 -2.24
C TYR A 95 3.68 19.32 -1.14
N HIS A 96 2.50 18.79 -0.85
CA HIS A 96 1.76 19.21 0.35
C HIS A 96 2.51 18.78 1.62
N GLU A 97 2.43 19.58 2.69
CA GLU A 97 3.18 19.35 3.93
C GLU A 97 2.82 18.01 4.59
N ASP A 98 1.54 17.63 4.51
CA ASP A 98 1.02 16.38 5.08
C ASP A 98 1.05 15.19 4.09
N GLY A 99 1.67 15.39 2.91
CA GLY A 99 1.60 14.46 1.78
C GLY A 99 2.94 13.85 1.40
N TRP A 100 2.87 12.79 0.59
CA TRP A 100 4.06 12.20 -0.03
C TRP A 100 4.68 13.16 -1.03
N GLN A 101 5.98 13.40 -0.93
CA GLN A 101 6.69 14.29 -1.85
C GLN A 101 7.45 13.47 -2.90
N MET A 102 7.06 13.59 -4.16
CA MET A 102 7.70 12.89 -5.27
C MET A 102 7.95 13.85 -6.45
N PRO A 103 9.15 13.84 -7.07
CA PRO A 103 10.25 12.88 -6.88
C PRO A 103 11.18 13.23 -5.70
N PRO A 104 11.78 12.25 -4.99
CA PRO A 104 12.51 12.50 -3.74
C PRO A 104 13.78 13.36 -3.87
N LYS A 105 14.28 13.57 -5.09
CA LYS A 105 15.47 14.39 -5.38
C LYS A 105 15.16 15.87 -5.64
N GLY A 106 13.90 16.27 -5.50
CA GLY A 106 13.48 17.66 -5.67
C GLY A 106 12.21 17.78 -6.51
N LYS A 107 11.44 18.82 -6.20
CA LYS A 107 10.16 19.12 -6.87
C LYS A 107 10.37 19.42 -8.34
N LEU A 108 9.48 18.92 -9.18
CA LEU A 108 9.51 19.21 -10.62
C LEU A 108 9.20 20.69 -10.89
N PRO A 109 9.68 21.25 -12.02
CA PRO A 109 9.29 22.59 -12.44
C PRO A 109 7.78 22.73 -12.55
N GLN A 110 7.26 23.91 -12.23
CA GLN A 110 5.81 24.16 -12.24
C GLN A 110 5.19 23.92 -13.63
N THR A 111 5.93 24.20 -14.71
CA THR A 111 5.52 23.92 -16.09
C THR A 111 5.27 22.42 -16.30
N THR A 112 6.16 21.57 -15.80
CA THR A 112 6.02 20.11 -15.86
C THR A 112 4.82 19.64 -15.03
N ILE A 113 4.63 20.17 -13.82
CA ILE A 113 3.45 19.85 -12.99
C ILE A 113 2.15 20.23 -13.72
N ASN A 114 2.14 21.38 -14.41
CA ASN A 114 1.00 21.82 -15.22
C ASN A 114 0.75 20.90 -16.43
N ASP A 115 1.79 20.34 -17.04
CA ASP A 115 1.63 19.33 -18.09
C ASP A 115 0.93 18.07 -17.55
N PHE A 116 1.33 17.58 -16.35
CA PHE A 116 0.62 16.48 -15.69
C PHE A 116 -0.83 16.83 -15.39
N ARG A 117 -1.10 18.03 -14.88
CA ARG A 117 -2.46 18.53 -14.65
C ARG A 117 -3.30 18.44 -15.94
N ARG A 118 -2.77 18.98 -17.04
CA ARG A 118 -3.44 18.99 -18.34
C ARG A 118 -3.70 17.58 -18.84
N TRP A 119 -2.69 16.71 -18.80
CA TRP A 119 -2.82 15.33 -19.24
C TRP A 119 -3.90 14.55 -18.47
N ILE A 120 -3.98 14.70 -17.15
CA ILE A 120 -5.02 14.06 -16.33
C ILE A 120 -6.41 14.59 -16.69
N LEU A 121 -6.55 15.92 -16.87
CA LEU A 121 -7.82 16.55 -17.27
C LEU A 121 -8.26 16.14 -18.70
N MET A 122 -7.32 15.81 -19.59
CA MET A 122 -7.60 15.22 -20.90
C MET A 122 -8.05 13.75 -20.82
N GLY A 123 -8.11 13.16 -19.63
CA GLY A 123 -8.48 11.75 -19.42
C GLY A 123 -7.28 10.80 -19.39
N ALA A 124 -6.07 11.31 -19.18
CA ALA A 124 -4.83 10.55 -19.12
C ALA A 124 -4.60 9.61 -20.33
N PRO A 125 -4.68 10.12 -21.58
CA PRO A 125 -4.42 9.33 -22.77
C PRO A 125 -2.99 8.78 -22.75
N ASP A 126 -2.84 7.48 -22.96
CA ASP A 126 -1.56 6.75 -22.93
C ASP A 126 -1.69 5.54 -23.87
N SER A 127 -0.67 5.29 -24.68
CA SER A 127 -0.66 4.21 -25.67
C SER A 127 0.03 2.93 -25.18
N ARG A 128 0.65 2.96 -24.00
CA ARG A 128 1.39 1.84 -23.40
C ARG A 128 0.44 0.80 -22.79
N ILE A 129 -0.40 0.23 -23.64
CA ILE A 129 -1.24 -0.92 -23.30
C ILE A 129 -0.32 -2.13 -23.29
N THR A 130 -0.15 -2.74 -22.13
CA THR A 130 0.43 -4.08 -22.03
C THR A 130 -0.74 -5.04 -22.15
N GLU A 131 -0.65 -6.09 -22.97
CA GLU A 131 -1.63 -7.17 -22.89
C GLU A 131 -1.49 -7.83 -21.52
N ILE A 132 -2.33 -7.44 -20.56
CA ILE A 132 -2.33 -8.03 -19.24
C ILE A 132 -3.41 -9.09 -19.22
N ASN A 133 -2.99 -10.33 -18.91
CA ASN A 133 -3.91 -11.38 -18.48
C ASN A 133 -4.73 -10.84 -17.28
N PRO A 134 -6.06 -10.73 -17.38
CA PRO A 134 -6.92 -10.12 -16.34
C PRO A 134 -6.81 -10.80 -14.96
N ASP A 135 -6.17 -11.97 -14.87
CA ASP A 135 -5.91 -12.70 -13.62
C ASP A 135 -4.90 -12.04 -12.65
N VAL A 136 -4.20 -10.97 -13.04
CA VAL A 136 -3.19 -10.32 -12.18
C VAL A 136 -3.70 -8.99 -11.59
N ALA A 137 -5.01 -8.82 -11.43
CA ALA A 137 -5.48 -8.03 -10.30
C ALA A 137 -4.98 -8.75 -9.06
N SER A 138 -4.14 -8.12 -8.24
CA SER A 138 -3.66 -8.71 -7.00
C SER A 138 -4.84 -8.98 -6.09
N VAL A 139 -5.43 -10.17 -6.20
CA VAL A 139 -6.43 -10.67 -5.28
C VAL A 139 -5.71 -10.77 -3.95
N ILE A 140 -6.03 -9.83 -3.07
CA ILE A 140 -5.57 -9.88 -1.69
C ILE A 140 -6.19 -11.15 -1.10
N ASP A 141 -5.37 -12.15 -0.81
CA ASP A 141 -5.82 -13.36 -0.13
C ASP A 141 -6.13 -13.02 1.32
N ILE A 142 -7.38 -12.61 1.55
CA ILE A 142 -7.91 -12.24 2.87
C ILE A 142 -7.79 -13.41 3.84
N GLU A 143 -7.92 -14.65 3.36
CA GLU A 143 -7.86 -15.83 4.21
C GLU A 143 -6.42 -16.12 4.66
N ALA A 144 -5.42 -15.95 3.78
CA ALA A 144 -4.02 -15.96 4.17
C ALA A 144 -3.69 -14.81 5.14
N GLY A 145 -4.24 -13.61 4.92
CA GLY A 145 -4.09 -12.47 5.81
C GLY A 145 -4.57 -12.76 7.23
N ARG A 146 -5.72 -13.44 7.39
CA ARG A 146 -6.26 -13.83 8.70
C ARG A 146 -5.34 -14.75 9.48
N ARG A 147 -4.52 -15.57 8.81
CA ARG A 147 -3.57 -16.50 9.46
C ARG A 147 -2.30 -15.82 9.98
N TYR A 148 -2.11 -14.54 9.71
CA TYR A 148 -0.97 -13.80 10.23
C TYR A 148 -1.00 -13.74 11.77
N TRP A 149 0.15 -13.94 12.40
CA TRP A 149 0.28 -14.14 13.85
C TRP A 149 -0.37 -13.03 14.70
N GLY A 150 -0.41 -11.79 14.20
CA GLY A 150 -1.00 -10.65 14.90
C GLY A 150 -2.53 -10.58 14.86
N TYR A 151 -3.18 -11.34 13.97
CA TYR A 151 -4.64 -11.44 13.88
C TYR A 151 -5.19 -12.72 14.51
N GLN A 152 -4.31 -13.57 15.03
CA GLN A 152 -4.71 -14.76 15.78
C GLN A 152 -5.07 -14.37 17.22
N PRO A 153 -6.10 -15.00 17.82
CA PRO A 153 -6.45 -14.73 19.20
C PRO A 153 -5.28 -15.07 20.14
N LEU A 154 -5.00 -14.17 21.08
CA LEU A 154 -3.96 -14.39 22.08
C LEU A 154 -4.32 -15.62 22.93
N THR A 155 -3.42 -16.60 22.95
CA THR A 155 -3.56 -17.75 23.83
C THR A 155 -2.93 -17.41 25.18
N GLN A 156 -3.72 -17.40 26.26
CA GLN A 156 -3.18 -17.25 27.60
C GLN A 156 -2.46 -18.55 27.98
N THR A 157 -1.15 -18.45 28.23
CA THR A 157 -0.36 -19.56 28.76
C THR A 157 -0.12 -19.32 30.24
N LEU A 158 -0.40 -20.33 31.06
CA LEU A 158 -0.03 -20.28 32.47
C LEU A 158 1.50 -20.46 32.60
N PRO A 159 2.16 -19.69 33.48
CA PRO A 159 3.57 -19.87 33.77
C PRO A 159 3.87 -21.32 34.20
N PRO A 160 4.98 -21.92 33.73
CA PRO A 160 5.41 -23.23 34.20
C PRO A 160 5.66 -23.19 35.71
N THR A 161 5.21 -24.22 36.44
CA THR A 161 5.56 -24.37 37.85
C THR A 161 7.01 -24.84 37.95
N THR A 162 7.91 -23.96 38.39
CA THR A 162 9.31 -24.31 38.72
C THR A 162 9.50 -24.25 40.23
N GLU A 163 10.41 -25.05 40.78
CA GLU A 163 10.83 -24.89 42.17
C GLU A 163 11.37 -23.47 42.37
N THR A 164 10.86 -22.75 43.37
CA THR A 164 11.19 -21.35 43.65
C THR A 164 12.69 -21.19 43.91
N THR A 165 13.41 -20.81 42.86
CA THR A 165 14.75 -20.23 42.97
C THR A 165 14.62 -18.72 43.19
N ASN A 166 15.51 -18.12 43.97
CA ASN A 166 15.50 -16.66 44.26
C ASN A 166 15.71 -15.76 43.02
N TRP A 167 15.89 -16.36 41.84
CA TRP A 167 16.09 -15.67 40.58
C TRP A 167 14.78 -15.38 39.84
N SER A 168 13.80 -16.28 39.92
CA SER A 168 12.50 -16.10 39.27
C SER A 168 11.65 -15.12 40.10
N ARG A 169 11.66 -13.84 39.72
CA ARG A 169 11.00 -12.74 40.47
C ARG A 169 9.61 -12.43 39.94
N THR A 170 9.35 -12.79 38.69
CA THR A 170 8.10 -12.52 37.99
C THR A 170 7.58 -13.80 37.32
N PRO A 171 6.26 -13.89 37.04
CA PRO A 171 5.67 -14.97 36.25
C PRO A 171 6.38 -15.25 34.90
N ILE A 172 6.99 -14.22 34.30
CA ILE A 172 7.72 -14.34 33.03
C ILE A 172 9.02 -15.14 33.20
N ASP A 173 9.70 -14.99 34.35
CA ASP A 173 11.00 -15.62 34.61
C ASP A 173 10.90 -17.16 34.66
N HIS A 174 9.74 -17.69 35.06
CA HIS A 174 9.48 -19.13 35.06
C HIS A 174 9.57 -19.76 33.66
N PHE A 175 9.23 -19.02 32.60
CA PHE A 175 9.40 -19.51 31.22
C PHE A 175 10.87 -19.62 30.82
N ILE A 176 11.69 -18.67 31.26
CA ILE A 176 13.13 -18.66 31.01
C ILE A 176 13.80 -19.81 31.78
N GLU A 177 13.48 -19.93 33.08
CA GLU A 177 13.99 -21.00 33.94
C GLU A 177 13.60 -22.39 33.40
N SER A 178 12.34 -22.57 32.99
CA SER A 178 11.87 -23.82 32.37
C SER A 178 12.65 -24.13 31.08
N SER A 179 12.95 -23.12 30.26
CA SER A 179 13.72 -23.29 29.02
C SER A 179 15.17 -23.67 29.27
N TRP A 180 15.80 -23.15 30.33
CA TRP A 180 17.16 -23.52 30.74
C TRP A 180 17.23 -24.94 31.28
N ARG A 181 16.28 -25.32 32.15
CA ARG A 181 16.22 -26.68 32.71
C ARG A 181 16.04 -27.74 31.64
N LYS A 182 15.23 -27.48 30.59
CA LYS A 182 15.11 -28.38 29.42
C LYS A 182 16.42 -28.57 28.65
N LYS A 183 17.40 -27.70 28.85
CA LYS A 183 18.74 -27.76 28.23
C LYS A 183 19.82 -28.14 29.25
N ASP A 184 19.43 -28.63 30.41
CA ASP A 184 20.32 -28.98 31.52
C ASP A 184 21.21 -27.81 31.98
N LEU A 185 20.75 -26.58 31.74
CA LEU A 185 21.42 -25.36 32.19
C LEU A 185 20.90 -24.97 33.57
N ILE A 186 21.83 -24.77 34.51
CA ILE A 186 21.57 -24.17 35.81
C ILE A 186 22.12 -22.76 35.85
N GLN A 187 21.53 -21.92 36.70
CA GLN A 187 22.06 -20.59 36.95
C GLN A 187 23.47 -20.69 37.53
N SER A 188 24.36 -19.82 37.08
CA SER A 188 25.65 -19.66 37.74
C SER A 188 25.42 -19.06 39.13
N THR A 189 26.15 -19.55 40.12
CA THR A 189 26.21 -18.89 41.42
C THR A 189 26.81 -17.50 41.23
N MET A 190 26.15 -16.46 41.74
CA MET A 190 26.70 -15.10 41.78
C MET A 190 28.15 -15.15 42.29
N PRO A 191 29.13 -14.59 41.55
CA PRO A 191 30.51 -14.56 42.02
C PRO A 191 30.56 -13.78 43.35
N ARG A 192 31.21 -14.36 44.37
CA ARG A 192 31.42 -13.69 45.66
C ARG A 192 32.15 -12.36 45.40
N PRO A 193 31.76 -11.23 46.03
CA PRO A 193 32.25 -9.88 45.68
C PRO A 193 33.76 -9.61 45.87
N LYS A 194 34.57 -10.60 46.20
CA LYS A 194 35.93 -10.41 46.74
C LYS A 194 37.00 -10.01 45.71
N TYR A 195 36.69 -9.84 44.43
CA TYR A 195 37.73 -9.58 43.42
C TYR A 195 37.42 -8.47 42.39
N TRP A 196 36.47 -7.57 42.65
CA TRP A 196 36.12 -6.48 41.70
C TRP A 196 36.82 -5.14 41.94
N TYR A 197 37.71 -5.04 42.93
CA TYR A 197 38.58 -3.86 43.12
C TYR A 197 40.02 -4.34 43.33
N ALA A 198 40.78 -4.51 42.24
CA ALA A 198 42.23 -4.46 42.32
C ALA A 198 42.64 -2.97 42.35
N ASP A 199 43.51 -2.63 43.31
CA ASP A 199 44.06 -1.31 43.58
C ASP A 199 44.40 -0.50 42.32
N PHE A 200 43.76 0.66 42.17
CA PHE A 200 44.22 1.75 41.30
C PHE A 200 44.87 2.85 42.16
N THR A 201 45.86 2.49 42.97
CA THR A 201 46.68 3.45 43.74
C THR A 201 48.17 3.26 43.48
N LEU A 202 48.59 3.32 42.21
CA LEU A 202 49.97 3.64 41.83
C LEU A 202 49.95 4.39 40.50
N PHE A 203 49.86 5.73 40.55
CA PHE A 203 50.58 6.73 39.75
C PHE A 203 50.26 8.13 40.30
#